data_AF-A0A257JHS5-F1
#
_entry.id   AF-A0A257JHS5-F1
#
_cell.length_a   1.000
_cell.length_b   1.000
_cell.length_c   1.000
_cell.angle_alpha   90.00
_cell.angle_beta   90.00
_cell.angle_gamma   90.00
#
_symmetry.space_group_name_H-M   'P 1'
#
loop_
_entity.id
_entity.type
_entity.pdbx_description
1 polymer ?
#
loop_
_entity_poly.entity_id
_entity_poly.type
_entity_poly.pdbx_seq_one_letter_code
_entity_poly.pdbx_strand_id
1 'polypeptide(L)'
;MSTAPDARTALARSIGLQAFVYGYPLLEMVRTCRHQTRADGGVPMHRPLHWAGPTQAEDRDVVTPANDLMYTTAWLNLADGPRALQVPAAARHPGRYFVLALYDAYTENFANLGPRNCSAQGEVVWLVGPNDATPV
;
A
#
# COMPACT_ATOMS: atom_id res chain seq x y z
N MET A 1 2.76 -47.20 19.35
CA MET A 1 2.77 -47.28 17.87
C MET A 1 2.53 -45.88 17.34
N SER A 2 3.58 -45.23 16.82
CA SER A 2 3.49 -43.88 16.22
C SER A 2 2.96 -44.02 14.80
N THR A 3 1.78 -43.47 14.52
CA THR A 3 1.25 -43.39 13.15
C THR A 3 1.97 -42.25 12.44
N ALA A 4 2.93 -42.59 11.58
CA ALA A 4 3.49 -41.62 10.64
C ALA A 4 2.33 -40.95 9.87
N PRO A 5 2.33 -39.62 9.69
CA PRO A 5 1.29 -38.97 8.90
C PRO A 5 1.28 -39.58 7.49
N ASP A 6 0.07 -39.94 7.02
CA ASP A 6 -0.14 -40.37 5.63
C ASP A 6 0.58 -39.40 4.67
N ALA A 7 1.23 -39.93 3.64
CA ALA A 7 2.03 -39.13 2.70
C ALA A 7 1.22 -37.97 2.09
N ARG A 8 -0.08 -38.19 1.88
CA ARG A 8 -1.02 -37.15 1.45
C ARG A 8 -1.18 -36.04 2.50
N THR A 9 -1.30 -36.39 3.78
CA THR A 9 -1.40 -35.43 4.88
C THR A 9 -0.11 -34.62 5.04
N ALA A 10 1.05 -35.28 4.93
CA ALA A 10 2.35 -34.59 4.97
C ALA A 10 2.49 -33.59 3.82
N LEU A 11 2.10 -33.98 2.59
CA LEU A 11 2.11 -33.11 1.42
C LEU A 11 1.12 -31.94 1.54
N ALA A 12 -0.11 -32.20 2.01
CA ALA A 12 -1.09 -31.15 2.24
C ALA A 12 -0.58 -30.11 3.27
N ARG A 13 0.08 -30.58 4.34
CA ARG A 13 0.71 -29.70 5.34
C ARG A 13 1.83 -28.86 4.73
N SER A 14 2.71 -29.44 3.91
CA SER A 14 3.81 -28.67 3.30
C SER A 14 3.30 -27.60 2.34
N ILE A 15 2.31 -27.93 1.49
CA ILE A 15 1.68 -26.97 0.58
C ILE A 15 0.98 -25.86 1.38
N GLY A 16 0.22 -26.22 2.43
CA GLY A 16 -0.47 -25.24 3.27
C GLY A 16 0.47 -24.25 3.95
N LEU A 17 1.63 -24.71 4.43
CA LEU A 17 2.64 -23.83 5.03
C LEU A 17 3.26 -22.88 3.99
N GLN A 18 3.58 -23.38 2.80
CA GLN A 18 4.11 -22.55 1.72
C GLN A 18 3.09 -21.50 1.24
N ALA A 19 1.83 -21.92 1.08
CA ALA A 19 0.74 -21.03 0.71
C ALA A 19 0.50 -19.94 1.78
N PHE A 20 0.60 -20.29 3.07
CA PHE A 20 0.49 -19.32 4.16
C PHE A 20 1.60 -18.27 4.09
N VAL A 21 2.86 -18.68 3.95
CA VAL A 21 4.00 -17.76 3.85
C VAL A 21 3.86 -16.84 2.65
N TYR A 22 3.49 -17.39 1.49
CA TYR A 22 3.26 -16.62 0.26
C TYR A 22 2.09 -15.63 0.39
N GLY A 23 0.97 -16.06 0.99
CA GLY A 23 -0.25 -15.26 1.12
C GLY A 23 -0.24 -14.28 2.30
N TYR A 24 0.74 -14.36 3.19
CA TYR A 24 0.79 -13.56 4.42
C TYR A 24 0.77 -12.04 4.16
N PRO A 25 1.59 -11.47 3.25
CA PRO A 25 1.57 -10.03 2.97
C PRO A 25 0.20 -9.55 2.46
N LEU A 26 -0.41 -10.31 1.56
CA LEU A 26 -1.75 -10.01 1.04
C LEU A 26 -2.80 -10.03 2.15
N LEU A 27 -2.76 -11.05 3.02
CA LEU A 27 -3.69 -11.17 4.13
C LEU A 27 -3.59 -9.97 5.09
N GLU A 28 -2.37 -9.59 5.47
CA GLU A 28 -2.15 -8.45 6.36
C GLU A 28 -2.51 -7.12 5.68
N MET A 29 -2.17 -6.92 4.41
CA MET A 29 -2.56 -5.72 3.66
C MET A 29 -4.09 -5.55 3.60
N VAL A 30 -4.82 -6.63 3.30
CA VAL A 30 -6.29 -6.60 3.28
C VAL A 30 -6.87 -6.37 4.68
N ARG A 31 -6.27 -6.93 5.74
CA ARG A 31 -6.68 -6.68 7.13
C ARG A 31 -6.50 -5.21 7.51
N THR A 32 -5.35 -4.62 7.19
CA THR A 32 -5.03 -3.21 7.45
C THR A 32 -5.96 -2.29 6.67
N CYS A 33 -6.15 -2.54 5.37
CA CYS A 33 -7.10 -1.79 4.53
C CYS A 33 -8.49 -1.80 5.16
N ARG A 34 -9.01 -2.99 5.48
CA ARG A 34 -10.34 -3.12 6.09
C ARG A 34 -10.42 -2.44 7.45
N HIS A 35 -9.37 -2.45 8.26
CA HIS A 35 -9.34 -1.76 9.54
C HIS A 35 -9.43 -0.23 9.34
N GLN A 36 -8.56 0.31 8.48
CA GLN A 36 -8.46 1.74 8.21
C GLN A 36 -9.67 2.31 7.49
N THR A 37 -10.35 1.54 6.62
CA THR A 37 -11.53 2.03 5.87
C THR A 37 -12.84 1.87 6.62
N ARG A 38 -12.89 1.14 7.74
CA ARG A 38 -14.13 0.89 8.51
C ARG A 38 -14.34 1.83 9.68
N ALA A 39 -13.28 2.45 10.19
CA ALA A 39 -13.37 3.35 11.34
C ALA A 39 -14.14 4.62 10.97
N ASP A 40 -14.91 5.18 11.91
CA ASP A 40 -15.47 6.52 11.79
C ASP A 40 -14.32 7.53 11.68
N GLY A 41 -14.23 8.26 10.57
CA GLY A 41 -13.07 9.09 10.26
C GLY A 41 -11.85 8.33 9.70
N GLY A 42 -12.02 7.07 9.32
CA GLY A 42 -11.01 6.24 8.66
C GLY A 42 -10.64 6.71 7.25
N VAL A 43 -9.65 6.08 6.63
CA VAL A 43 -9.16 6.42 5.30
C VAL A 43 -10.22 6.05 4.26
N PRO A 44 -10.82 7.01 3.54
CA PRO A 44 -11.79 6.71 2.49
C PRO A 44 -11.13 6.00 1.31
N MET A 45 -11.84 5.03 0.71
CA MET A 45 -11.40 4.43 -0.55
C MET A 45 -11.31 5.51 -1.65
N HIS A 46 -10.25 5.41 -2.46
CA HIS A 46 -9.99 6.25 -3.64
C HIS A 46 -9.77 7.73 -3.31
N ARG A 47 -9.51 8.08 -2.04
CA ARG A 47 -9.25 9.45 -1.62
C ARG A 47 -8.09 9.48 -0.61
N PRO A 48 -7.15 10.43 -0.75
CA PRO A 48 -6.09 10.60 0.23
C PRO A 48 -6.64 11.15 1.55
N LEU A 49 -6.13 10.61 2.65
CA LEU A 49 -6.26 11.18 3.99
C LEU A 49 -4.90 11.78 4.38
N HIS A 50 -4.87 13.07 4.69
CA HIS A 50 -3.70 13.76 5.21
C HIS A 50 -3.70 13.72 6.73
N TRP A 51 -2.61 13.26 7.33
CA TRP A 51 -2.51 13.17 8.78
C TRP A 51 -2.29 14.56 9.37
N ALA A 52 -2.95 14.85 10.50
CA ALA A 52 -2.97 16.19 11.09
C ALA A 52 -1.63 16.61 11.71
N GLY A 53 -0.73 15.66 11.98
CA GLY A 53 0.57 15.93 12.57
C GLY A 53 1.53 14.75 12.43
N PRO A 54 2.76 14.89 12.97
CA PRO A 54 3.73 13.81 13.02
C PRO A 54 3.21 12.63 13.84
N THR A 55 3.76 11.45 13.55
CA THR A 55 3.39 10.23 14.25
C THR A 55 3.86 10.24 15.71
N GLN A 56 3.02 9.74 16.61
CA GLN A 56 3.23 9.64 18.06
C GLN A 56 3.49 8.19 18.49
N ALA A 57 3.85 7.98 19.76
CA ALA A 57 4.17 6.65 20.29
C ALA A 57 2.94 5.73 20.39
N GLU A 58 1.76 6.33 20.38
CA GLU A 58 0.45 5.70 20.45
C GLU A 58 -0.02 5.20 19.08
N ASP A 59 0.58 5.67 17.99
CA ASP A 59 0.21 5.27 16.64
C ASP A 59 0.77 3.88 16.31
N ARG A 60 -0.12 2.91 16.05
CA ARG A 60 0.23 1.49 15.86
C ARG A 60 -0.18 0.90 14.52
N ASP A 61 -0.75 1.71 13.63
CA ASP A 61 -1.27 1.27 12.33
C ASP A 61 -0.16 0.92 11.33
N VAL A 62 1.02 1.52 11.49
CA VAL A 62 2.21 1.26 10.68
C VAL A 62 3.34 0.86 11.62
N VAL A 63 4.11 -0.15 11.26
CA VAL A 63 5.26 -0.58 12.05
C VAL A 63 6.35 0.47 11.98
N THR A 64 6.74 1.01 13.14
CA THR A 64 7.83 1.99 13.32
C THR A 64 7.72 3.19 12.36
N PRO A 65 6.66 4.00 12.50
CA PRO A 65 6.47 5.17 11.65
C PRO A 65 7.52 6.24 11.96
N ALA A 66 8.04 6.88 10.92
CA ALA A 66 9.01 7.96 11.07
C ALA A 66 8.33 9.22 11.65
N ASN A 67 8.93 9.82 12.68
CA ASN A 67 8.37 10.99 13.37
C ASN A 67 8.80 12.35 12.76
N ASP A 68 9.65 12.32 11.73
CA ASP A 68 10.13 13.48 10.99
C ASP A 68 9.35 13.72 9.68
N LEU A 69 8.36 12.87 9.38
CA LEU A 69 7.53 12.96 8.19
C LEU A 69 6.05 13.18 8.54
N MET A 70 5.37 13.93 7.66
CA MET A 70 3.91 13.95 7.63
C MET A 70 3.44 12.91 6.61
N TYR A 71 2.42 12.13 6.99
CA TYR A 71 1.89 11.08 6.14
C TYR A 71 0.61 11.51 5.40
N THR A 72 0.48 10.95 4.20
CA THR A 72 -0.77 10.91 3.45
C THR A 72 -1.00 9.47 3.04
N THR A 73 -2.18 8.93 3.34
CA THR A 73 -2.53 7.54 3.04
C THR A 73 -3.71 7.50 2.08
N ALA A 74 -3.67 6.61 1.09
CA ALA A 74 -4.78 6.37 0.19
C ALA A 74 -4.89 4.88 -0.13
N TRP A 75 -6.10 4.34 -0.09
CA TRP A 75 -6.40 2.98 -0.53
C TRP A 75 -7.06 3.00 -1.90
N LEU A 76 -6.52 2.21 -2.84
CA LEU A 76 -6.98 2.16 -4.22
C LEU A 76 -7.47 0.75 -4.58
N ASN A 77 -8.62 0.68 -5.23
CA ASN A 77 -9.09 -0.53 -5.91
C ASN A 77 -9.11 -0.25 -7.41
N LEU A 78 -8.11 -0.75 -8.13
CA LEU A 78 -7.99 -0.55 -9.57
C LEU A 78 -8.80 -1.57 -10.39
N ALA A 79 -9.47 -2.52 -9.74
CA ALA A 79 -10.47 -3.37 -10.42
C ALA A 79 -11.70 -2.56 -10.88
N ASP A 80 -11.95 -1.40 -10.24
CA ASP A 80 -13.00 -0.45 -10.62
C ASP A 80 -12.55 0.54 -11.71
N GLY A 81 -11.47 0.20 -12.41
CA GLY A 81 -10.85 0.99 -13.47
C GLY A 81 -9.73 1.92 -13.02
N PRO A 82 -9.09 2.63 -13.96
CA PRO A 82 -7.94 3.48 -13.71
C PRO A 82 -8.24 4.64 -12.75
N ARG A 83 -7.19 5.16 -12.11
CA ARG A 83 -7.27 6.31 -11.21
C ARG A 83 -6.20 7.34 -11.54
N ALA A 84 -6.60 8.60 -11.64
CA ALA A 84 -5.66 9.70 -11.78
C ALA A 84 -5.09 10.09 -10.42
N LEU A 85 -3.77 10.17 -10.33
CA LEU A 85 -3.03 10.65 -9.17
C LEU A 85 -2.36 11.98 -9.52
N GLN A 86 -2.77 13.05 -8.84
CA GLN A 86 -2.11 14.35 -8.95
C GLN A 86 -0.85 14.37 -8.07
N VAL A 87 0.32 14.42 -8.70
CA VAL A 87 1.60 14.63 -8.02
C VAL A 87 1.74 16.12 -7.68
N PRO A 88 2.08 16.49 -6.42
CA PRO A 88 2.28 17.87 -6.03
C PRO A 88 3.43 18.56 -6.78
N ALA A 89 3.29 19.87 -6.98
CA ALA A 89 4.34 20.69 -7.58
C ALA A 89 5.47 20.97 -6.58
N ALA A 90 6.60 20.28 -6.73
CA ALA A 90 7.77 20.48 -5.86
C ALA A 90 8.27 21.93 -5.86
N ALA A 91 8.16 22.64 -6.99
CA ALA A 91 8.55 24.04 -7.12
C ALA A 91 7.76 24.98 -6.20
N ARG A 92 6.55 24.60 -5.75
CA ARG A 92 5.76 25.38 -4.79
C ARG A 92 6.25 25.23 -3.34
N HIS A 93 7.13 24.27 -3.07
CA HIS A 93 7.61 23.93 -1.74
C HIS A 93 9.15 23.79 -1.73
N PRO A 94 9.89 24.87 -1.99
CA PRO A 94 11.34 24.82 -2.13
C PRO A 94 12.01 24.27 -0.87
N GLY A 95 12.95 23.34 -1.05
CA GLY A 95 13.69 22.71 0.04
C GLY A 95 12.87 21.69 0.86
N ARG A 96 11.64 21.36 0.47
CA ARG A 96 10.87 20.27 1.08
C ARG A 96 10.95 19.02 0.22
N TYR A 97 11.17 17.89 0.89
CA TYR A 97 11.16 16.57 0.28
C TYR A 97 9.78 15.93 0.46
N PHE A 98 9.32 15.21 -0.56
CA PHE A 98 8.19 14.29 -0.44
C PHE A 98 8.40 13.10 -1.37
N VAL A 99 7.73 12.01 -1.05
CA VAL A 99 7.62 10.83 -1.90
C VAL A 99 6.21 10.26 -1.79
N LEU A 100 5.62 9.94 -2.93
CA LEU A 100 4.41 9.14 -3.02
C LEU A 100 4.86 7.71 -3.35
N ALA A 101 5.05 6.90 -2.31
CA ALA A 101 5.42 5.50 -2.44
C ALA A 101 4.17 4.66 -2.77
N LEU A 102 4.24 3.92 -3.87
CA LEU A 102 3.13 3.11 -4.36
C LEU A 102 3.43 1.64 -4.09
N TYR A 103 2.53 1.02 -3.34
CA TYR A 103 2.63 -0.38 -2.94
C TYR A 103 1.50 -1.19 -3.58
N ASP A 104 1.80 -2.43 -3.98
CA ASP A 104 0.78 -3.37 -4.37
C ASP A 104 0.18 -4.12 -3.17
N ALA A 105 -0.79 -5.00 -3.44
CA ALA A 105 -1.46 -5.76 -2.39
C ALA A 105 -0.54 -6.75 -1.64
N TYR A 106 0.63 -7.08 -2.20
CA TYR A 106 1.65 -7.95 -1.62
C TYR A 106 2.76 -7.18 -0.92
N THR A 107 2.58 -5.88 -0.65
CA THR A 107 3.56 -4.98 -0.01
C THR A 107 4.77 -4.62 -0.88
N GLU A 108 4.75 -4.94 -2.18
CA GLU A 108 5.85 -4.60 -3.08
C GLU A 108 5.83 -3.11 -3.43
N ASN A 109 6.97 -2.42 -3.31
CA ASN A 109 7.09 -0.99 -3.65
C ASN A 109 7.50 -0.86 -5.13
N PHE A 110 6.51 -0.82 -6.01
CA PHE A 110 6.76 -0.85 -7.45
C PHE A 110 7.12 0.53 -8.03
N ALA A 111 6.78 1.64 -7.36
CA ALA A 111 7.07 2.99 -7.83
C ALA A 111 7.11 4.03 -6.72
N ASN A 112 8.00 5.02 -6.86
CA ASN A 112 8.15 6.13 -5.93
C ASN A 112 8.12 7.46 -6.70
N LEU A 113 7.00 8.17 -6.65
CA LEU A 113 6.83 9.44 -7.38
C LEU A 113 7.25 10.62 -6.48
N GLY A 114 7.94 11.61 -7.05
CA GLY A 114 8.34 12.80 -6.31
C GLY A 114 9.33 13.68 -7.07
N PRO A 115 10.00 14.62 -6.37
CA PRO A 115 10.84 15.63 -7.02
C PRO A 115 12.01 15.09 -7.88
N ARG A 116 12.38 13.82 -7.72
CA ARG A 116 13.50 13.20 -8.47
C ARG A 116 13.12 12.76 -9.88
N ASN A 117 11.87 12.38 -10.09
CA ASN A 117 11.41 11.73 -11.32
C ASN A 117 10.09 12.29 -11.85
N CYS A 118 9.49 13.25 -11.13
CA CYS A 118 8.31 13.98 -11.59
C CYS A 118 8.63 15.42 -11.96
N SER A 119 7.76 16.01 -12.78
CA SER A 119 7.78 17.42 -13.13
C SER A 119 7.82 18.31 -11.89
N ALA A 120 8.71 19.31 -11.87
CA ALA A 120 8.79 20.28 -10.78
C ALA A 120 7.50 21.11 -10.63
N GLN A 121 6.71 21.25 -11.70
CA GLN A 121 5.42 21.95 -11.69
C GLN A 121 4.24 21.05 -11.26
N GLY A 122 4.53 19.80 -10.91
CA GLY A 122 3.52 18.77 -10.67
C GLY A 122 3.02 18.17 -11.98
N GLU A 123 2.36 17.02 -11.89
CA GLU A 123 1.80 16.31 -13.03
C GLU A 123 0.71 15.33 -12.59
N VAL A 124 -0.04 14.81 -13.55
CA VAL A 124 -1.02 13.73 -13.32
C VAL A 124 -0.42 12.43 -13.83
N VAL A 125 -0.36 11.43 -12.97
CA VAL A 125 0.03 10.05 -13.30
C VAL A 125 -1.21 9.18 -13.26
N TRP A 126 -1.37 8.29 -14.23
CA TRP A 126 -2.45 7.32 -14.25
C TRP A 126 -2.01 6.00 -13.60
N LEU A 127 -2.80 5.56 -12.62
CA LEU A 127 -2.66 4.26 -11.99
C LEU A 127 -3.63 3.30 -12.67
N VAL A 128 -3.08 2.29 -13.34
CA VAL A 128 -3.82 1.37 -14.19
C VAL A 128 -3.74 -0.04 -13.60
N GLY A 129 -4.88 -0.74 -13.57
CA GLY A 129 -4.94 -2.10 -13.07
C GLY A 129 -4.22 -3.09 -14.00
N PRO A 130 -3.72 -4.23 -13.49
CA PRO A 130 -2.92 -5.18 -14.27
C PRO A 130 -3.68 -5.85 -15.43
N ASN A 131 -5.01 -5.84 -15.40
CA ASN A 131 -5.87 -6.45 -16.43
C ASN A 131 -6.52 -5.40 -17.34
N ASP A 132 -6.15 -4.13 -17.21
CA ASP A 132 -6.71 -3.07 -18.03
C ASP A 132 -6.00 -3.04 -19.39
N ALA A 133 -6.78 -2.96 -20.48
CA ALA A 133 -6.27 -2.96 -21.85
C ALA A 133 -5.82 -1.56 -22.31
N THR A 134 -5.91 -0.56 -21.43
CA THR A 134 -5.53 0.82 -21.73
C THR A 134 -4.01 0.89 -22.00
N PRO A 135 -3.55 1.33 -23.19
CA PRO A 135 -2.13 1.49 -23.47
C PRO A 135 -1.53 2.53 -22.53
N VAL A 136 -0.47 2.16 -21.80
CA VAL A 136 0.38 3.07 -21.02
C VAL A 136 1.49 3.67 -21.88
#